data_AF-A0A3M0AGI5-F1
#
_entry.id   AF-A0A3M0AGI5-F1
#
_cell.length_a   1.000
_cell.length_b   1.000
_cell.length_c   1.000
_cell.angle_alpha   90.00
_cell.angle_beta   90.00
_cell.angle_gamma   90.00
#
_symmetry.space_group_name_H-M   'P 1'
#
loop_
_entity.id
_entity.type
_entity.pdbx_description
1 polymer ?
#
loop_
_entity_poly.entity_id
_entity_poly.type
_entity_poly.pdbx_seq_one_letter_code
_entity_poly.pdbx_strand_id
1 'polypeptide(L)'
;MKKIISNLVLLMASQMLMACELSTTSQESAALIPVQSEESLAELRESASMLFGGREIAIGANAFATSNRLLIQRAVIRAPDGTVIDSRVDEAPFILELWLREGGCYLRNKETSEEVLLMEADCTAM
;
A
#
# COMPACT_ATOMS: atom_id res chain seq x y z
N MET A 1 -40.26 -48.87 -13.16
CA MET A 1 -40.14 -47.75 -12.18
C MET A 1 -38.71 -47.47 -11.69
N LYS A 2 -37.77 -48.44 -11.67
CA LYS A 2 -36.36 -48.21 -11.27
C LYS A 2 -35.51 -47.36 -12.23
N LYS A 3 -35.81 -47.35 -13.54
CA LYS A 3 -35.02 -46.64 -14.56
C LYS A 3 -35.25 -45.12 -14.58
N ILE A 4 -36.41 -44.65 -14.10
CA ILE A 4 -36.77 -43.22 -14.10
C ILE A 4 -36.03 -42.49 -12.97
N ILE A 5 -35.80 -43.16 -11.84
CA ILE A 5 -35.07 -42.62 -10.68
C ILE A 5 -33.58 -42.43 -11.00
N SER A 6 -33.00 -43.31 -11.83
CA SER A 6 -31.58 -43.23 -12.23
C SER A 6 -31.27 -42.05 -13.15
N ASN A 7 -32.22 -41.63 -14.01
CA ASN A 7 -32.02 -40.50 -14.91
C ASN A 7 -32.28 -39.14 -14.26
N LEU A 8 -33.04 -39.11 -13.15
CA LEU A 8 -33.29 -37.86 -12.43
C LEU A 8 -32.07 -37.43 -11.58
N VAL A 9 -31.31 -38.41 -11.07
CA VAL A 9 -30.09 -38.15 -10.27
C VAL A 9 -28.95 -37.60 -11.14
N LEU A 10 -28.88 -37.97 -12.42
CA LEU A 10 -27.82 -37.50 -13.32
C LEU A 10 -27.99 -36.04 -13.77
N LEU A 11 -29.21 -35.50 -13.75
CA LEU A 11 -29.49 -34.12 -14.16
C LEU A 11 -29.24 -33.06 -13.07
N MET A 12 -29.19 -33.46 -11.79
CA MET A 12 -28.92 -32.52 -10.68
C MET A 12 -27.43 -32.24 -10.47
N ALA A 13 -26.53 -33.09 -10.98
CA ALA A 13 -25.09 -32.94 -10.76
C ALA A 13 -24.44 -31.85 -11.66
N SER A 14 -25.14 -31.35 -12.69
CA SER A 14 -24.55 -30.42 -13.66
C SER A 14 -24.75 -28.93 -13.32
N GLN A 15 -25.38 -28.58 -12.20
CA GLN A 15 -25.64 -27.19 -11.83
C GLN A 15 -24.58 -26.55 -10.90
N MET A 16 -23.51 -27.27 -10.54
CA MET A 16 -22.48 -26.75 -9.60
C MET A 16 -21.29 -26.04 -10.25
N LEU A 17 -21.39 -25.64 -11.52
CA LEU A 17 -20.29 -24.99 -12.26
C LEU A 17 -20.69 -23.62 -12.83
N MET A 18 -21.28 -22.74 -12.01
CA MET A 18 -21.32 -21.29 -12.30
C MET A 18 -21.34 -20.47 -11.01
N ALA A 19 -20.21 -20.43 -10.32
CA ALA A 19 -19.91 -19.36 -9.37
C ALA A 19 -18.44 -18.98 -9.56
N CYS A 20 -18.12 -18.50 -10.77
CA CYS A 20 -16.95 -17.66 -10.95
C CYS A 20 -17.43 -16.28 -10.53
N GLU A 21 -17.30 -15.95 -9.24
CA GLU A 21 -17.47 -14.58 -8.80
C GLU A 21 -16.44 -13.75 -9.55
N LEU A 22 -16.93 -12.89 -10.44
CA LEU A 22 -16.14 -11.85 -11.05
C LEU A 22 -15.67 -10.98 -9.89
N SER A 23 -14.45 -11.21 -9.41
CA SER A 23 -13.81 -10.29 -8.48
C SER A 23 -13.75 -8.96 -9.21
N THR A 24 -14.60 -8.02 -8.82
CA THR A 24 -14.44 -6.62 -9.19
C THR A 24 -13.10 -6.21 -8.60
N THR A 25 -12.04 -6.27 -9.41
CA THR A 25 -10.77 -5.65 -9.10
C THR A 25 -11.11 -4.21 -8.73
N SER A 26 -11.05 -3.88 -7.44
CA SER A 26 -11.12 -2.49 -7.02
C SER A 26 -10.04 -1.78 -7.83
N GLN A 27 -10.43 -0.72 -8.51
CA GLN A 27 -9.60 -0.06 -9.50
C GLN A 27 -8.52 0.74 -8.76
N GLU A 28 -7.52 0.02 -8.27
CA GLU A 28 -6.35 0.58 -7.59
C GLU A 28 -5.43 1.20 -8.64
N SER A 29 -5.00 2.42 -8.39
CA SER A 29 -4.09 3.15 -9.29
C SER A 29 -3.02 3.87 -8.49
N ALA A 30 -1.85 4.03 -9.10
CA ALA A 30 -0.81 4.88 -8.55
C ALA A 30 -1.34 6.31 -8.39
N ALA A 31 -0.99 6.97 -7.29
CA ALA A 31 -1.54 8.28 -6.98
C ALA A 31 -0.47 9.34 -6.67
N LEU A 32 -0.87 10.60 -6.79
CA LEU A 32 -0.10 11.79 -6.46
C LEU A 32 -0.85 12.65 -5.45
N ILE A 33 -0.11 13.45 -4.67
CA ILE A 33 -0.65 14.55 -3.83
C ILE A 33 -0.17 15.86 -4.46
N PRO A 34 -0.94 16.47 -5.38
CA PRO A 34 -0.49 17.66 -6.13
C PRO A 34 -0.30 18.89 -5.24
N VAL A 35 -1.08 18.98 -4.16
CA VAL A 35 -1.07 20.08 -3.19
C VAL A 35 -0.96 19.49 -1.79
N GLN A 36 0.16 19.76 -1.12
CA GLN A 36 0.43 19.29 0.23
C GLN A 36 0.06 20.39 1.24
N SER A 37 -0.94 20.14 2.09
CA SER A 37 -1.21 20.97 3.28
C SER A 37 -0.28 20.60 4.43
N GLU A 38 -0.20 21.45 5.46
CA GLU A 38 0.55 21.11 6.68
C GLU A 38 -0.04 19.89 7.41
N GLU A 39 -1.37 19.76 7.42
CA GLU A 39 -2.10 18.63 8.01
C GLU A 39 -1.80 17.33 7.25
N SER A 40 -1.89 17.34 5.91
CA SER A 40 -1.54 16.20 5.06
C SER A 40 -0.07 15.79 5.23
N LEU A 41 0.85 16.76 5.35
CA LEU A 41 2.27 16.46 5.57
C LEU A 41 2.53 15.85 6.96
N ALA A 42 1.83 16.34 7.99
CA ALA A 42 1.90 15.77 9.33
C ALA A 42 1.37 14.34 9.37
N GLU A 43 0.21 14.10 8.76
CA GLU A 43 -0.38 12.77 8.62
C GLU A 43 0.55 11.80 7.88
N LEU A 44 1.17 12.24 6.79
CA LEU A 44 2.13 11.41 6.06
C LEU A 44 3.30 10.97 6.93
N ARG A 45 3.82 11.87 7.79
CA ARG A 45 4.93 11.56 8.70
C ARG A 45 4.51 10.57 9.77
N GLU A 46 3.33 10.77 10.33
CA GLU A 46 2.76 9.86 11.33
C GLU A 46 2.50 8.47 10.74
N SER A 47 1.83 8.40 9.59
CA SER A 47 1.53 7.15 8.88
C SER A 47 2.81 6.42 8.47
N ALA A 48 3.82 7.13 7.96
CA ALA A 48 5.12 6.53 7.67
C ALA A 48 5.80 6.02 8.94
N SER A 49 5.77 6.78 10.04
CA SER A 49 6.31 6.35 11.33
C SER A 49 5.66 5.03 11.78
N MET A 50 4.33 4.92 11.68
CA MET A 50 3.59 3.69 11.98
C MET A 50 4.07 2.51 11.12
N LEU A 51 4.16 2.70 9.80
CA LEU A 51 4.64 1.70 8.84
C LEU A 51 6.10 1.28 9.05
N PHE A 52 6.87 2.06 9.81
CA PHE A 52 8.26 1.76 10.17
C PHE A 52 8.46 1.51 11.67
N GLY A 53 7.40 1.15 12.39
CA GLY A 53 7.46 0.71 13.79
C GLY A 53 7.64 1.84 14.80
N GLY A 54 7.07 3.01 14.53
CA GLY A 54 7.11 4.19 15.40
C GLY A 54 8.40 5.03 15.29
N ARG A 55 9.22 4.78 14.27
CA ARG A 55 10.45 5.56 14.03
C ARG A 55 10.11 6.89 13.37
N GLU A 56 10.77 7.96 13.79
CA GLU A 56 10.64 9.25 13.13
C GLU A 56 11.16 9.17 11.68
N ILE A 57 10.31 9.51 10.72
CA ILE A 57 10.65 9.54 9.29
C ILE A 57 10.57 10.97 8.78
N ALA A 58 11.69 11.48 8.27
CA ALA A 58 11.73 12.78 7.61
C ALA A 58 11.06 12.69 6.24
N ILE A 59 10.00 13.48 6.03
CA ILE A 59 9.29 13.60 4.76
C ILE A 59 9.35 15.05 4.28
N GLY A 60 9.75 15.23 3.02
CA GLY A 60 9.82 16.52 2.35
C GLY A 60 8.42 17.07 2.01
N ALA A 61 8.30 18.39 1.91
CA ALA A 61 7.01 19.07 1.70
C ALA A 61 6.37 18.82 0.32
N ASN A 62 7.07 18.17 -0.60
CA ASN A 62 6.61 17.81 -1.94
C ASN A 62 6.54 16.29 -2.13
N ALA A 63 6.43 15.54 -1.03
CA ALA A 63 6.30 14.09 -1.09
C ALA A 63 5.06 13.72 -1.91
N PHE A 64 5.24 12.78 -2.83
CA PHE A 64 4.21 12.33 -3.76
C PHE A 64 3.65 13.38 -4.72
N ALA A 65 4.26 14.56 -4.86
CA ALA A 65 3.79 15.59 -5.79
C ALA A 65 3.93 15.19 -7.27
N THR A 66 4.96 14.41 -7.61
CA THR A 66 5.32 14.06 -9.00
C THR A 66 5.57 12.58 -9.24
N SER A 67 5.56 11.78 -8.18
CA SER A 67 5.84 10.34 -8.23
C SER A 67 5.00 9.65 -7.17
N ASN A 68 4.37 8.54 -7.49
CA ASN A 68 3.66 7.72 -6.50
C ASN A 68 4.61 6.96 -5.56
N ARG A 69 5.94 7.12 -5.72
CA ARG A 69 6.96 6.45 -4.91
C ARG A 69 7.84 7.47 -4.20
N LEU A 70 8.05 7.25 -2.91
CA LEU A 70 8.97 8.00 -2.07
C LEU A 70 10.08 7.08 -1.57
N LEU A 71 11.34 7.48 -1.84
CA LEU A 71 12.52 6.77 -1.37
C LEU A 71 12.89 7.30 0.02
N ILE A 72 12.98 6.40 0.99
CA ILE A 72 13.40 6.71 2.37
C ILE A 72 14.80 6.16 2.57
N GLN A 73 15.74 7.06 2.86
CA GLN A 73 17.12 6.69 3.12
C GLN A 73 17.25 5.92 4.43
N ARG A 74 18.15 4.93 4.46
CA ARG A 74 18.42 4.16 5.67
C ARG A 74 19.26 4.97 6.65
N ALA A 75 18.91 4.90 7.94
CA ALA A 75 19.66 5.57 8.98
C ALA A 75 21.07 4.96 9.11
N VAL A 76 22.06 5.84 9.27
CA VAL A 76 23.46 5.47 9.54
C VAL A 76 23.58 4.91 10.95
N ILE A 77 24.30 3.80 11.12
CA ILE A 77 24.62 3.27 12.45
C ILE A 77 25.83 4.02 13.00
N ARG A 78 25.70 4.56 14.21
CA ARG A 78 26.76 5.28 14.92
C ARG A 78 27.08 4.60 16.25
N ALA A 79 28.36 4.64 16.62
CA ALA A 79 28.83 4.29 17.94
C ALA A 79 28.41 5.36 18.98
N PRO A 80 28.47 5.06 20.29
CA PRO A 80 28.11 6.03 21.34
C PRO A 80 28.93 7.34 21.32
N ASP A 81 30.12 7.31 20.72
CA ASP A 81 31.00 8.48 20.53
C ASP A 81 30.67 9.28 19.25
N GLY A 82 29.65 8.88 18.49
CA GLY A 82 29.21 9.51 17.24
C GLY A 82 29.92 9.00 15.98
N THR A 83 30.92 8.13 16.12
CA THR A 83 31.65 7.54 15.00
C THR A 83 30.71 6.68 14.14
N VAL A 84 30.76 6.83 12.82
CA VAL A 84 29.98 6.01 11.89
C VAL A 84 30.53 4.58 11.90
N ILE A 85 29.71 3.63 12.32
CA ILE A 85 30.03 2.19 12.25
C ILE A 85 29.69 1.67 10.85
N ASP A 86 28.55 2.10 10.32
CA ASP A 86 28.08 1.69 8.99
C ASP A 86 27.23 2.80 8.38
N SER A 87 27.68 3.31 7.25
CA SER A 87 27.02 4.36 6.49
C SER A 87 25.82 3.88 5.68
N ARG A 88 25.64 2.56 5.50
CA ARG A 88 24.54 1.93 4.76
C ARG A 88 24.25 2.55 3.39
N VAL A 89 25.28 3.11 2.74
CA VAL A 89 25.15 3.84 1.47
C VAL A 89 24.82 2.89 0.32
N ASP A 90 25.28 1.64 0.44
CA ASP A 90 25.08 0.60 -0.56
C ASP A 90 23.79 -0.23 -0.32
N GLU A 91 23.08 0.00 0.78
CA GLU A 91 21.79 -0.64 1.01
C GLU A 91 20.69 0.06 0.20
N ALA A 92 19.79 -0.73 -0.40
CA ALA A 92 18.64 -0.19 -1.11
C ALA A 92 17.76 0.65 -0.16
N PRO A 93 17.24 1.80 -0.60
CA PRO A 93 16.35 2.62 0.23
C PRO A 93 15.03 1.89 0.49
N PHE A 94 14.40 2.19 1.61
CA PHE A 94 13.01 1.80 1.80
C PHE A 94 12.12 2.57 0.83
N ILE A 95 11.01 1.98 0.41
CA ILE A 95 10.10 2.58 -0.57
C ILE A 95 8.70 2.63 0.04
N LEU A 96 8.15 3.85 0.11
CA LEU A 96 6.73 4.07 0.31
C LEU A 96 6.06 4.32 -1.04
N GLU A 97 4.85 3.80 -1.21
CA GLU A 97 4.05 3.96 -2.41
C GLU A 97 2.68 4.57 -2.05
N LEU A 98 2.19 5.49 -2.87
CA LEU A 98 0.87 6.09 -2.72
C LEU A 98 -0.09 5.51 -3.74
N TRP A 99 -1.25 5.08 -3.27
CA TRP A 99 -2.29 4.42 -4.07
C TRP A 99 -3.64 5.07 -3.85
N LEU A 100 -4.41 5.20 -4.93
CA LEU A 100 -5.81 5.59 -4.89
C LEU A 100 -6.66 4.32 -5.05
N ARG A 101 -7.50 4.05 -4.05
CA ARG A 101 -8.44 2.92 -4.06
C ARG A 101 -9.78 3.38 -3.51
N GLU A 102 -10.85 3.22 -4.29
CA GLU A 102 -12.22 3.57 -3.87
C GLU A 102 -12.38 5.04 -3.39
N GLY A 103 -11.56 5.96 -3.92
CA GLY A 103 -11.55 7.37 -3.53
C GLY A 103 -10.70 7.68 -2.29
N GLY A 104 -10.13 6.66 -1.62
CA GLY A 104 -9.21 6.82 -0.50
C GLY A 104 -7.74 6.77 -0.93
N CYS A 105 -6.90 7.46 -0.17
CA CYS A 105 -5.46 7.55 -0.39
C CYS A 105 -4.72 6.60 0.57
N TYR A 106 -4.03 5.61 0.03
CA TYR A 106 -3.35 4.59 0.80
C TYR A 106 -1.85 4.75 0.70
N LEU A 107 -1.19 4.94 1.84
CA LEU A 107 0.25 4.90 1.95
C LEU A 107 0.67 3.45 2.23
N ARG A 108 1.48 2.87 1.36
CA ARG A 108 1.90 1.47 1.42
C ARG A 108 3.41 1.35 1.58
N ASN A 109 3.84 0.52 2.51
CA ASN A 109 5.23 0.08 2.57
C ASN A 109 5.46 -1.01 1.53
N LYS A 110 6.37 -0.77 0.56
CA LYS A 110 6.63 -1.72 -0.52
C LYS A 110 7.21 -3.05 -0.03
N GLU A 111 7.99 -3.04 1.05
CA GLU A 111 8.66 -4.23 1.57
C GLU A 111 7.70 -5.14 2.35
N THR A 112 6.84 -4.55 3.18
CA THR A 112 5.92 -5.30 4.06
C THR A 112 4.52 -5.47 3.48
N SER A 113 4.17 -4.70 2.45
CA SER A 113 2.80 -4.54 1.93
C SER A 113 1.79 -3.99 2.94
N GLU A 114 2.23 -3.56 4.12
CA GLU A 114 1.36 -2.88 5.09
C GLU A 114 0.92 -1.53 4.52
N GLU A 115 -0.34 -1.19 4.75
CA GLU A 115 -0.96 0.02 4.24
C GLU A 115 -1.73 0.78 5.33
N VAL A 116 -1.76 2.10 5.21
CA VAL A 116 -2.52 3.01 6.06
C VAL A 116 -3.34 3.92 5.16
N LEU A 117 -4.62 4.11 5.49
CA LEU A 117 -5.49 5.09 4.85
C LEU A 117 -5.14 6.48 5.39
N LEU A 118 -4.94 7.42 4.47
CA LEU A 118 -4.76 8.84 4.72
C LEU A 118 -6.13 9.53 4.67
N MET A 119 -6.47 10.24 5.72
CA MET A 119 -7.72 10.95 5.95
C MET A 119 -7.61 12.44 5.58
N GLU A 120 -6.43 13.04 5.72
CA GLU A 120 -6.20 14.47 5.47
C GLU A 120 -5.60 14.73 4.08
N ALA A 121 -4.98 13.73 3.47
CA ALA A 121 -4.38 13.85 2.14
C ALA A 121 -5.40 13.62 1.01
N ASP A 122 -5.60 14.63 0.17
CA ASP A 122 -6.29 14.49 -1.11
C ASP A 122 -5.31 14.03 -2.20
N CYS A 123 -5.57 12.85 -2.78
CA CYS A 123 -4.75 12.31 -3.86
C CYS A 123 -5.56 12.08 -5.15
N THR A 124 -4.86 12.12 -6.28
CA THR A 124 -5.40 11.87 -7.62
C THR A 124 -4.63 10.72 -8.27
N ALA A 125 -5.29 9.97 -9.14
CA ALA A 125 -4.61 9.02 -10.01
C ALA A 125 -3.51 9.73 -10.84
N MET A 126 -2.38 9.04 -11.03
CA MET A 126 -1.20 9.49 -11.78
C MET A 126 -1.35 9.26 -13.29
#